data_AF-K1STU7-F1
#
_entry.id   AF-K1STU7-F1
#
_cell.length_a   1.000
_cell.length_b   1.000
_cell.length_c   1.000
_cell.angle_alpha   90.00
_cell.angle_beta   90.00
_cell.angle_gamma   90.00
#
_symmetry.space_group_name_H-M   'P 1'
#
loop_
_entity.id
_entity.type
_entity.pdbx_description
1 polymer ?
#
loop_
_entity_poly.entity_id
_entity_poly.type
_entity_poly.pdbx_seq_one_letter_code
_entity_poly.pdbx_strand_id
1 'polypeptide(L)'
;MGNAEPDTYIRILSEKERTLTELSMIETELTNVLGHDISFEVENRVQEKIDNDAMLNGYKLIIGALCVLLAFIGIANVFSNTLGFIRQRKREFARYMSIGMTPEGMRKMFWIEALVIAGRPVLITLPITVVFVWLMITASYLNPMEFLAVAPIVPILLFIVALFGFVALAY
;
A
#
# COMPACT_ATOMS: atom_id res chain seq x y z
N MET A 1 39.85 -11.54 -9.41
CA MET A 1 40.98 -10.79 -8.81
C MET A 1 40.39 -9.56 -8.15
N GLY A 2 40.35 -9.54 -6.82
CA GLY A 2 39.86 -8.43 -6.02
C GLY A 2 40.37 -8.66 -4.61
N ASN A 3 41.62 -8.24 -4.38
CA ASN A 3 42.28 -8.33 -3.09
C ASN A 3 41.56 -7.35 -2.16
N ALA A 4 40.67 -7.85 -1.30
CA ALA A 4 40.01 -7.04 -0.29
C ALA A 4 41.04 -6.73 0.80
N GLU A 5 41.73 -5.60 0.66
CA GLU A 5 42.43 -5.01 1.79
C GLU A 5 41.40 -4.71 2.89
N PRO A 6 41.76 -4.90 4.17
CA PRO A 6 40.81 -4.72 5.26
C PRO A 6 40.48 -3.22 5.43
N ASP A 7 39.32 -2.81 4.91
CA ASP A 7 38.76 -1.49 5.18
C ASP A 7 38.69 -1.27 6.71
N THR A 8 39.39 -0.25 7.19
CA THR A 8 39.45 0.08 8.62
C THR A 8 38.37 1.10 8.94
N TYR A 9 37.33 0.66 9.65
CA TYR A 9 36.21 1.50 10.05
C TYR A 9 36.49 2.18 11.40
N ILE A 10 36.49 3.51 11.42
CA ILE A 10 36.63 4.30 12.66
C ILE A 10 35.31 5.00 12.94
N ARG A 11 34.66 4.64 14.05
CA ARG A 11 33.44 5.31 14.51
C ARG A 11 33.80 6.41 15.50
N ILE A 12 33.66 7.65 15.08
CA ILE A 12 33.86 8.82 15.95
C ILE A 12 32.52 9.22 16.56
N LEU A 13 32.41 9.12 17.88
CA LEU A 13 31.22 9.49 18.64
C LEU A 13 31.46 10.85 19.31
N SER A 14 30.51 11.77 19.19
CA SER A 14 30.57 13.02 19.95
C SER A 14 30.09 12.78 21.38
N GLU A 15 30.81 13.33 22.37
CA GLU A 15 30.45 13.22 23.80
C GLU A 15 29.15 13.97 24.17
N LYS A 16 28.67 14.88 23.30
CA LYS A 16 27.45 15.66 23.51
C LYS A 16 26.56 15.58 22.27
N GLU A 17 25.25 15.77 22.46
CA GLU A 17 24.35 16.02 21.34
C GLU A 17 24.80 17.29 20.62
N ARG A 18 25.26 17.13 19.37
CA ARG A 18 25.75 18.21 18.50
C ARG A 18 24.72 18.48 17.42
N THR A 19 24.66 19.72 16.97
CA THR A 19 23.80 20.09 15.83
C THR A 19 24.41 19.60 14.51
N LEU A 20 23.58 19.41 13.48
CA LEU A 20 24.03 18.90 12.17
C LEU A 20 25.16 19.75 11.57
N THR A 21 25.10 21.06 11.77
CA THR A 21 26.11 22.04 11.37
C THR A 21 27.45 21.84 12.08
N GLU A 22 27.44 21.41 13.34
CA GLU A 22 28.67 21.12 14.09
C GLU A 22 29.29 19.79 13.64
N LEU A 23 28.46 18.80 13.32
CA LEU A 23 28.92 17.52 12.76
C LEU A 23 29.53 17.69 11.37
N SER A 24 28.95 18.53 10.50
CA SER A 24 29.50 18.81 9.17
C SER A 24 30.79 19.63 9.22
N MET A 25 30.94 20.52 10.21
CA MET A 25 32.23 21.22 10.45
C MET A 25 33.33 20.23 10.87
N ILE A 26 33.03 19.29 11.77
CA ILE A 26 33.98 18.25 12.20
C ILE A 26 34.36 17.34 11.02
N GLU A 27 33.39 16.95 10.19
CA GLU A 27 33.63 16.18 8.97
C GLU A 27 34.55 16.93 7.99
N THR A 28 34.32 18.23 7.79
CA THR A 28 35.16 19.07 6.92
C THR A 28 36.58 19.20 7.46
N GLU A 29 36.73 19.39 8.77
CA GLU A 29 38.03 19.48 9.44
C GLU A 29 38.81 18.16 9.36
N LEU A 30 38.12 17.03 9.60
CA LEU A 30 38.70 15.69 9.48
C LEU A 30 39.14 15.39 8.04
N THR A 31 38.32 15.79 7.07
CA THR A 31 38.63 15.64 5.65
C THR A 31 39.85 16.45 5.24
N ASN A 32 40.00 17.66 5.78
CA ASN A 32 41.18 18.49 5.52
C ASN A 32 42.46 17.94 6.15
N VAL A 33 42.37 17.35 7.35
CA VAL A 33 43.53 16.79 8.07
C VAL A 33 43.99 15.46 7.46
N LEU A 34 43.05 14.61 7.03
CA LEU A 34 43.34 13.28 6.47
C LEU A 34 43.54 13.29 4.95
N GLY A 35 43.09 14.34 4.26
CA GLY A 35 43.05 14.51 2.80
C GLY A 35 44.37 14.46 2.04
N HIS A 36 45.51 14.32 2.71
CA HIS A 36 46.82 14.44 2.08
C HIS A 36 47.48 13.12 1.65
N ASP A 37 47.15 11.97 2.24
CA ASP A 37 47.88 10.71 1.94
C ASP A 37 47.04 9.41 1.92
N ILE A 38 45.73 9.46 2.17
CA ILE A 38 44.89 8.24 2.28
C ILE A 38 43.56 8.45 1.53
N SER A 39 43.08 7.44 0.80
CA SER A 39 41.69 7.40 0.33
C SER A 39 40.78 7.01 1.49
N PHE A 40 40.08 7.98 2.07
CA PHE A 40 39.09 7.75 3.13
C PHE A 40 37.76 8.37 2.73
N GLU A 41 36.68 7.75 3.19
CA GLU A 41 35.31 8.24 3.04
C GLU A 41 34.83 8.62 4.43
N VAL A 42 34.43 9.88 4.61
CA VAL A 42 33.78 10.34 5.85
C VAL A 42 32.30 10.46 5.53
N GLU A 43 31.49 9.84 6.37
CA GLU A 43 30.04 9.87 6.21
C GLU A 43 29.37 10.31 7.51
N ASN A 44 28.62 11.41 7.44
CA ASN A 44 27.85 11.90 8.56
C ASN A 44 26.51 11.17 8.66
N ARG A 45 26.43 10.24 9.63
CA ARG A 45 25.22 9.42 9.85
C ARG A 45 23.94 10.22 10.16
N VAL A 46 24.06 11.46 10.66
CA VAL A 46 22.87 12.31 10.92
C VAL A 46 22.35 12.91 9.62
N GLN A 47 23.26 13.36 8.73
CA GLN A 47 22.92 13.84 7.40
C GLN A 47 22.36 12.71 6.52
N GLU A 48 23.02 11.56 6.50
CA GLU A 48 22.57 10.35 5.78
C GLU A 48 21.13 9.96 6.19
N LYS A 49 20.83 10.00 7.49
CA LYS A 49 19.49 9.68 7.99
C LYS A 49 18.44 10.69 7.48
N ILE A 50 18.76 11.98 7.46
CA ILE A 50 17.84 13.03 6.97
C ILE A 50 17.59 12.87 5.47
N ASP A 51 18.64 12.60 4.70
CA ASP A 51 18.53 12.40 3.26
C ASP A 51 17.73 11.12 2.94
N ASN A 52 17.94 10.04 3.70
CA ASN A 52 17.17 8.81 3.57
C ASN A 52 15.70 9.01 3.99
N ASP A 53 15.43 9.72 5.09
CA ASP A 53 14.06 10.06 5.51
C ASP A 53 13.36 10.92 4.45
N ALA A 54 14.06 11.86 3.83
CA ALA A 54 13.54 12.68 2.73
C ALA A 54 13.24 11.83 1.48
N MET A 55 14.16 10.93 1.08
CA MET A 55 13.93 9.99 -0.02
C MET A 55 12.73 9.09 0.26
N LEU A 56 12.67 8.47 1.45
CA LEU A 56 11.55 7.61 1.84
C LEU A 56 10.22 8.36 1.84
N ASN A 57 10.21 9.62 2.29
CA ASN A 57 9.01 10.45 2.24
C ASN A 57 8.59 10.77 0.79
N GLY A 58 9.55 11.06 -0.08
CA GLY A 58 9.33 11.22 -1.52
C GLY A 58 8.71 9.97 -2.16
N TYR A 59 9.28 8.79 -1.89
CA TYR A 59 8.73 7.51 -2.37
C TYR A 59 7.33 7.25 -1.83
N LYS A 60 7.09 7.49 -0.54
CA LYS A 60 5.76 7.35 0.07
C LYS A 60 4.73 8.26 -0.61
N LEU A 61 5.09 9.51 -0.94
CA LEU A 61 4.20 10.43 -1.65
C LEU A 61 3.87 9.94 -3.06
N ILE A 62 4.87 9.55 -3.85
CA ILE A 62 4.67 9.13 -5.25
C ILE A 62 3.85 7.84 -5.30
N ILE A 63 4.26 6.82 -4.54
CA ILE A 63 3.57 5.52 -4.51
C ILE A 63 2.19 5.67 -3.87
N GLY A 64 2.06 6.48 -2.81
CA GLY A 64 0.79 6.77 -2.16
C GLY A 64 -0.20 7.45 -3.10
N ALA A 65 0.23 8.46 -3.85
CA ALA A 65 -0.61 9.15 -4.84
C ALA A 65 -1.09 8.18 -5.94
N LEU A 66 -0.19 7.34 -6.45
CA LEU A 66 -0.54 6.31 -7.45
C LEU A 66 -1.54 5.30 -6.87
N CYS A 67 -1.35 4.89 -5.61
CA CYS A 67 -2.26 3.97 -4.93
C CYS A 67 -3.67 4.57 -4.77
N VAL A 68 -3.77 5.85 -4.37
CA VAL A 68 -5.05 6.57 -4.29
C VAL A 68 -5.72 6.66 -5.65
N LEU A 69 -4.97 6.94 -6.71
CA LEU A 69 -5.50 7.00 -8.07
C LEU A 69 -6.06 5.63 -8.51
N LEU A 70 -5.32 4.55 -8.27
CA LEU A 70 -5.78 3.19 -8.56
C LEU A 70 -7.02 2.81 -7.73
N ALA A 71 -7.06 3.20 -6.45
CA ALA A 71 -8.22 2.99 -5.60
C ALA A 71 -9.44 3.72 -6.17
N PHE A 72 -9.28 4.97 -6.63
CA PHE A 72 -10.36 5.74 -7.26
C PHE A 72 -10.87 5.09 -8.54
N ILE A 73 -9.97 4.58 -9.39
CA ILE A 73 -10.35 3.81 -10.60
C ILE A 73 -11.15 2.55 -10.21
N GLY A 74 -10.68 1.81 -9.21
CA GLY A 74 -11.37 0.63 -8.69
C GLY A 74 -12.78 0.95 -8.21
N ILE A 75 -12.92 2.01 -7.41
CA ILE A 75 -14.21 2.51 -6.93
C ILE A 75 -15.11 2.91 -8.11
N ALA A 76 -14.60 3.67 -9.08
CA ALA A 76 -15.35 4.08 -10.27
C ALA A 76 -15.86 2.88 -11.08
N ASN A 77 -15.05 1.82 -11.21
CA ASN A 77 -15.48 0.57 -11.85
C ASN A 77 -16.61 -0.12 -11.08
N VAL A 78 -16.53 -0.17 -9.74
CA VAL A 78 -17.62 -0.70 -8.91
C VAL A 78 -18.90 0.11 -9.11
N PHE A 79 -18.82 1.44 -9.14
CA PHE A 79 -19.95 2.31 -9.42
C PHE A 79 -20.55 2.07 -10.80
N SER A 80 -19.72 1.99 -11.84
CA SER A 80 -20.15 1.76 -13.22
C SER A 80 -20.85 0.40 -13.36
N ASN A 81 -20.27 -0.63 -12.77
CA ASN A 81 -20.82 -1.97 -12.74
C ASN A 81 -22.20 -1.97 -12.05
N THR A 82 -22.32 -1.34 -10.89
CA THR A 82 -23.57 -1.23 -10.13
C THR A 82 -24.66 -0.45 -10.87
N LEU A 83 -24.34 0.71 -11.45
CA LEU A 83 -25.29 1.56 -12.19
C LEU A 83 -25.83 0.85 -13.44
N GLY A 84 -25.01 0.04 -14.10
CA GLY A 84 -25.43 -0.79 -15.23
C GLY A 84 -26.55 -1.76 -14.86
N PHE A 85 -26.41 -2.43 -13.71
CA PHE A 85 -27.40 -3.39 -13.21
C PHE A 85 -28.72 -2.74 -12.79
N ILE A 86 -28.69 -1.58 -12.14
CA ILE A 86 -29.91 -0.84 -11.75
C ILE A 86 -30.77 -0.54 -12.98
N ARG A 87 -30.14 -0.14 -14.09
CA ARG A 87 -30.84 0.22 -15.32
C ARG A 87 -31.45 -0.99 -16.04
N GLN A 88 -30.80 -2.15 -16.00
CA GLN A 88 -31.38 -3.41 -16.51
C GLN A 88 -32.55 -3.91 -15.64
N ARG A 89 -32.43 -3.85 -14.31
CA ARG A 89 -33.45 -4.38 -13.38
C ARG A 89 -34.79 -3.69 -13.47
N LYS A 90 -34.87 -2.37 -13.65
CA LYS A 90 -36.18 -1.69 -13.83
C LYS A 90 -37.02 -2.32 -14.95
N ARG A 91 -36.36 -2.84 -15.99
CA ARG A 91 -37.02 -3.44 -17.15
C ARG A 91 -37.43 -4.89 -16.91
N GLU A 92 -36.61 -5.64 -16.17
CA GLU A 92 -36.90 -7.04 -15.81
C GLU A 92 -37.93 -7.16 -14.69
N PHE A 93 -37.92 -6.24 -13.73
CA PHE A 93 -38.89 -6.19 -12.63
C PHE A 93 -40.32 -6.00 -13.14
N ALA A 94 -40.52 -5.12 -14.14
CA ALA A 94 -41.81 -4.93 -14.80
C ALA A 94 -42.28 -6.19 -15.53
N ARG A 95 -41.35 -6.95 -16.12
CA ARG A 95 -41.65 -8.21 -16.82
C ARG A 95 -42.01 -9.33 -15.85
N TYR A 96 -41.26 -9.54 -14.77
CA TYR A 96 -41.58 -10.59 -13.80
C TYR A 96 -42.88 -10.31 -13.04
N MET A 97 -43.21 -9.04 -12.79
CA MET A 97 -44.49 -8.65 -12.21
C MET A 97 -45.66 -8.98 -13.15
N SER A 98 -45.49 -8.84 -14.47
CA SER A 98 -46.52 -9.23 -15.46
C SER A 98 -46.77 -10.75 -15.57
N ILE A 99 -45.85 -11.59 -15.06
CA ILE A 99 -45.97 -13.07 -15.08
C ILE A 99 -46.56 -13.59 -13.74
N GLY A 100 -46.87 -12.71 -12.80
CA GLY A 100 -47.50 -13.07 -11.51
C GLY A 100 -46.52 -13.55 -10.44
N MET A 101 -45.22 -13.23 -10.57
CA MET A 101 -44.23 -13.58 -9.57
C MET A 101 -44.39 -12.74 -8.30
N THR A 102 -44.45 -13.39 -7.14
CA THR A 102 -44.58 -12.68 -5.85
C THR A 102 -43.29 -11.94 -5.50
N PRO A 103 -43.37 -10.71 -4.95
CA PRO A 103 -42.19 -9.89 -4.63
C PRO A 103 -41.22 -10.56 -3.65
N GLU A 104 -41.72 -11.44 -2.78
CA GLU A 104 -40.93 -12.15 -1.78
C GLU A 104 -40.01 -13.22 -2.37
N GLY A 105 -40.50 -14.01 -3.34
CA GLY A 105 -39.67 -15.01 -4.03
C GLY A 105 -38.57 -14.38 -4.87
N MET A 106 -38.87 -13.23 -5.46
CA MET A 106 -37.93 -12.42 -6.24
C MET A 106 -36.76 -11.91 -5.37
N ARG A 107 -37.06 -11.43 -4.15
CA ARG A 107 -36.05 -10.92 -3.21
C ARG A 107 -35.05 -11.98 -2.75
N LYS A 108 -35.49 -13.22 -2.56
CA LYS A 108 -34.62 -14.34 -2.17
C LYS A 108 -33.62 -14.73 -3.26
N MET A 109 -34.08 -14.81 -4.50
CA MET A 109 -33.22 -15.11 -5.65
C MET A 109 -32.17 -14.01 -5.85
N PHE A 110 -32.59 -12.75 -5.74
CA PHE A 110 -31.69 -11.61 -5.88
C PHE A 110 -30.60 -11.56 -4.82
N TRP A 111 -30.90 -11.91 -3.56
CA TRP A 111 -29.87 -11.96 -2.51
C TRP A 111 -28.77 -12.99 -2.79
N ILE A 112 -29.14 -14.15 -3.34
CA ILE A 112 -28.17 -15.19 -3.70
C ILE A 112 -27.33 -14.74 -4.89
N GLU A 113 -27.96 -14.15 -5.91
CA GLU A 113 -27.29 -13.67 -7.10
C GLU A 113 -26.31 -12.52 -6.79
N ALA A 114 -26.76 -11.56 -5.97
CA ALA A 114 -25.95 -10.49 -5.41
C ALA A 114 -24.71 -11.03 -4.69
N LEU A 115 -24.89 -12.02 -3.82
CA LEU A 115 -23.80 -12.63 -3.05
C LEU A 115 -22.80 -13.36 -3.94
N VAL A 116 -23.26 -14.05 -4.99
CA VAL A 116 -22.36 -14.73 -5.95
C VAL A 116 -21.61 -13.72 -6.81
N ILE A 117 -22.26 -12.64 -7.23
CA ILE A 117 -21.68 -11.61 -8.10
C ILE A 117 -20.64 -10.77 -7.35
N ALA A 118 -20.94 -10.32 -6.12
CA ALA A 118 -20.00 -9.58 -5.29
C ALA A 118 -18.94 -10.49 -4.64
N GLY A 119 -19.34 -11.70 -4.25
CA GLY A 119 -18.49 -12.63 -3.51
C GLY A 119 -17.41 -13.28 -4.36
N ARG A 120 -17.69 -13.62 -5.63
CA ARG A 120 -16.68 -14.21 -6.53
C ARG A 120 -15.40 -13.38 -6.69
N PRO A 121 -15.46 -12.08 -7.04
CA PRO A 121 -14.25 -11.29 -7.17
C PRO A 121 -13.51 -11.17 -5.85
N VAL A 122 -14.21 -10.96 -4.72
CA VAL A 122 -13.59 -10.88 -3.39
C VAL A 122 -12.89 -12.20 -3.02
N LEU A 123 -13.53 -13.35 -3.25
CA LEU A 123 -12.98 -14.68 -2.97
C LEU A 123 -11.75 -15.02 -3.81
N ILE A 124 -11.63 -14.45 -5.01
CA ILE A 124 -10.45 -14.67 -5.87
C ILE A 124 -9.34 -13.67 -5.51
N THR A 125 -9.69 -12.40 -5.29
CA THR A 125 -8.67 -11.35 -5.04
C THR A 125 -8.02 -11.49 -3.68
N LEU A 126 -8.76 -11.84 -2.61
CA LEU A 126 -8.22 -12.04 -1.26
C LEU A 126 -7.03 -13.03 -1.22
N PRO A 127 -7.17 -14.29 -1.65
CA PRO A 127 -6.06 -15.25 -1.59
C PRO A 127 -4.90 -14.83 -2.46
N ILE A 128 -5.15 -14.25 -3.64
CA ILE A 128 -4.07 -13.71 -4.50
C ILE A 128 -3.29 -12.62 -3.77
N THR A 129 -3.99 -11.67 -3.13
CA THR A 129 -3.33 -10.62 -2.34
C THR A 129 -2.56 -11.17 -1.15
N VAL A 130 -3.09 -12.17 -0.44
CA VAL A 130 -2.38 -12.81 0.68
C VAL A 130 -1.09 -13.48 0.22
N VAL A 131 -1.12 -14.21 -0.91
CA VAL A 131 0.08 -14.83 -1.49
C VAL A 131 1.11 -13.78 -1.89
N PHE A 132 0.68 -12.69 -2.53
CA PHE A 132 1.59 -11.61 -2.91
C PHE A 132 2.24 -10.92 -1.70
N VAL A 133 1.45 -10.63 -0.65
CA VAL A 133 1.95 -10.06 0.60
C VAL A 133 2.95 -11.01 1.25
N TRP A 134 2.64 -12.31 1.29
CA TRP A 134 3.55 -13.32 1.85
C TRP A 134 4.89 -13.35 1.11
N LEU A 135 4.87 -13.35 -0.23
CA LEU A 135 6.09 -13.33 -1.05
C LEU A 135 6.91 -12.05 -0.80
N MET A 136 6.26 -10.89 -0.70
CA MET A 136 6.95 -9.62 -0.41
C MET A 136 7.58 -9.59 0.99
N ILE A 137 6.86 -10.06 2.02
CA ILE A 137 7.38 -10.14 3.38
C ILE A 137 8.61 -11.05 3.42
N THR A 138 8.54 -12.20 2.75
CA THR A 138 9.66 -13.15 2.65
C THR A 138 10.86 -12.55 1.93
N ALA A 139 10.65 -11.81 0.84
CA ALA A 139 11.73 -11.16 0.09
C ALA A 139 12.38 -9.99 0.86
N SER A 140 11.60 -9.28 1.67
CA SER A 140 12.04 -8.07 2.36
C SER A 140 12.55 -8.32 3.79
N TYR A 141 12.56 -9.57 4.28
CA TYR A 141 12.92 -9.95 5.66
C TYR A 141 12.19 -9.13 6.74
N LEU A 142 10.97 -8.67 6.44
CA LEU A 142 10.20 -7.83 7.35
C LEU A 142 9.46 -8.70 8.36
N ASN A 143 9.38 -8.27 9.63
CA ASN A 143 8.56 -8.98 10.60
C ASN A 143 7.07 -8.88 10.21
N PRO A 144 6.31 -9.98 10.14
CA PRO A 144 4.89 -9.96 9.77
C PRO A 144 4.03 -9.06 10.65
N MET A 145 4.42 -8.91 11.92
CA MET A 145 3.75 -8.04 12.89
C MET A 145 3.95 -6.55 12.61
N GLU A 146 5.09 -6.13 12.05
CA GLU A 146 5.32 -4.75 11.65
C GLU A 146 4.47 -4.39 10.43
N PHE A 147 4.30 -5.33 9.49
CA PHE A 147 3.42 -5.14 8.34
C PHE A 147 1.95 -5.01 8.76
N LEU A 148 1.46 -5.88 9.64
CA LEU A 148 0.07 -5.86 10.12
C LEU A 148 -0.29 -4.55 10.85
N ALA A 149 0.66 -3.93 11.54
CA ALA A 149 0.44 -2.66 12.24
C ALA A 149 0.21 -1.47 11.28
N VAL A 150 0.77 -1.54 10.07
CA VAL A 150 0.69 -0.47 9.06
C VAL A 150 -0.28 -0.83 7.92
N ALA A 151 -0.72 -2.08 7.84
CA ALA A 151 -1.60 -2.57 6.79
C ALA A 151 -2.92 -1.78 6.75
N PRO A 152 -3.39 -1.33 5.56
CA PRO A 152 -4.61 -0.55 5.41
C PRO A 152 -5.87 -1.43 5.50
N ILE A 153 -6.10 -2.07 6.65
CA ILE A 153 -7.23 -2.99 6.88
C ILE A 153 -8.57 -2.25 6.79
N VAL A 154 -8.65 -1.04 7.36
CA VAL A 154 -9.89 -0.23 7.38
C VAL A 154 -10.35 0.14 5.96
N PRO A 155 -9.50 0.68 5.06
CA PRO A 155 -9.86 0.89 3.66
C PRO A 155 -10.34 -0.37 2.93
N ILE A 156 -9.70 -1.52 3.18
CA ILE A 156 -10.09 -2.80 2.55
C ILE A 156 -11.49 -3.22 3.01
N LEU A 157 -11.76 -3.16 4.31
CA LEU A 157 -13.08 -3.48 4.85
C LEU A 157 -14.15 -2.52 4.34
N LEU A 158 -13.86 -1.22 4.30
CA LEU A 158 -14.76 -0.21 3.73
C LEU A 158 -15.08 -0.51 2.27
N PHE A 159 -14.08 -0.89 1.47
CA PHE A 159 -14.29 -1.25 0.07
C PHE A 159 -15.16 -2.51 -0.08
N ILE A 160 -14.93 -3.54 0.73
CA ILE A 160 -15.75 -4.76 0.73
C ILE A 160 -17.20 -4.44 1.15
N VAL A 161 -17.40 -3.67 2.21
CA VAL A 161 -18.73 -3.26 2.67
C VAL A 161 -19.43 -2.40 1.62
N ALA A 162 -18.73 -1.46 1.00
CA ALA A 162 -19.27 -0.65 -0.09
C ALA A 162 -19.68 -1.52 -1.28
N LEU A 163 -18.87 -2.49 -1.68
CA LEU A 163 -19.20 -3.47 -2.72
C LEU A 163 -20.51 -4.20 -2.42
N PHE A 164 -20.61 -4.82 -1.24
CA PHE A 164 -21.83 -5.52 -0.84
C PHE A 164 -23.03 -4.57 -0.70
N GLY A 165 -22.83 -3.35 -0.20
CA GLY A 165 -23.86 -2.32 -0.09
C GLY A 165 -24.39 -1.86 -1.44
N PHE A 166 -23.51 -1.59 -2.41
CA PHE A 166 -23.89 -1.21 -3.76
C PHE A 166 -24.60 -2.32 -4.50
N VAL A 167 -24.10 -3.55 -4.38
CA VAL A 167 -24.77 -4.72 -4.92
C VAL A 167 -26.15 -4.84 -4.25
N ALA A 168 -26.28 -4.78 -2.94
CA ALA A 168 -27.58 -4.85 -2.25
C ALA A 168 -28.55 -3.70 -2.61
N LEU A 169 -28.05 -2.50 -2.92
CA LEU A 169 -28.85 -1.34 -3.36
C LEU A 169 -29.23 -1.43 -4.84
N ALA A 170 -28.40 -2.09 -5.65
CA ALA A 170 -28.75 -2.50 -6.99
C ALA A 170 -29.71 -3.70 -7.00
N TYR A 171 -29.72 -4.50 -5.93
CA TYR A 171 -30.65 -5.50 -5.36
C TYR A 171 -32.07 -5.03 -5.02
#